data_AF-A0A853F2T7-F1
#
_entry.id   AF-A0A853F2T7-F1
#
_cell.length_a   1.000
_cell.length_b   1.000
_cell.length_c   1.000
_cell.angle_alpha   90.00
_cell.angle_beta   90.00
_cell.angle_gamma   90.00
#
_symmetry.space_group_name_H-M   'P 1'
#
loop_
_entity.id
_entity.type
_entity.pdbx_description
1 polymer ?
#
loop_
_entity_poly.entity_id
_entity_poly.type
_entity_poly.pdbx_seq_one_letter_code
_entity_poly.pdbx_strand_id
1 'polypeptide(L)'
;MSQSELAKRAGITSSAISMIENGQRFPSLVVTKKISEAFNMTVSELTGEKVSKNTNTKAQIFFRKYSELNDLGEADQKSLKT
;
A
#
# COMPACT_ATOMS: atom_id res chain seq x y z
N MET A 1 -5.28 -20.65 -9.31
CA MET A 1 -4.83 -20.77 -7.91
C MET A 1 -6.03 -21.15 -7.06
N SER A 2 -5.90 -22.11 -6.15
CA SER A 2 -6.97 -22.46 -5.20
C SER A 2 -6.96 -21.55 -3.96
N GLN A 3 -8.05 -21.50 -3.18
CA GLN A 3 -8.09 -20.75 -1.90
C GLN A 3 -7.01 -21.22 -0.92
N SER A 4 -6.74 -22.53 -0.87
CA SER A 4 -5.70 -23.11 -0.01
C SER A 4 -4.30 -22.68 -0.44
N GLU A 5 -4.06 -22.63 -1.75
CA GLU A 5 -2.79 -22.17 -2.29
C GLU A 5 -2.59 -20.67 -2.05
N LEU A 6 -3.63 -19.85 -2.24
CA LEU A 6 -3.59 -18.42 -1.93
C LEU A 6 -3.34 -18.19 -0.43
N ALA A 7 -4.04 -18.90 0.44
CA ALA A 7 -3.88 -18.82 1.88
C ALA A 7 -2.44 -19.14 2.31
N LYS A 8 -1.85 -20.19 1.73
CA LYS A 8 -0.44 -20.54 1.95
C LYS A 8 0.51 -19.43 1.52
N ARG A 9 0.31 -18.85 0.33
CA ARG A 9 1.15 -17.75 -0.19
C ARG A 9 1.01 -16.48 0.64
N ALA A 10 -0.21 -16.12 1.04
CA ALA A 10 -0.51 -14.92 1.83
C ALA A 10 -0.23 -15.09 3.34
N GLY A 11 0.09 -16.31 3.80
CA GLY A 11 0.31 -16.59 5.22
C GLY A 11 -0.92 -16.30 6.09
N ILE A 12 -2.10 -16.73 5.62
CA ILE A 12 -3.38 -16.67 6.33
C ILE A 12 -4.13 -18.01 6.16
N THR A 13 -5.29 -18.18 6.79
CA THR A 13 -6.04 -19.44 6.71
C THR A 13 -6.95 -19.49 5.48
N SER A 14 -7.19 -20.69 4.92
CA SER A 14 -8.12 -20.89 3.81
C SER A 14 -9.54 -20.46 4.16
N SER A 15 -9.95 -20.65 5.43
CA SER A 15 -11.24 -20.15 5.93
C SER A 15 -11.31 -18.62 5.91
N ALA A 16 -10.22 -17.92 6.24
CA ALA A 16 -10.19 -16.46 6.15
C ALA A 16 -10.37 -15.98 4.70
N ILE A 17 -9.70 -16.61 3.73
CA ILE A 17 -9.91 -16.33 2.30
C ILE A 17 -11.37 -16.57 1.91
N SER A 18 -11.94 -17.71 2.28
CA SER A 18 -13.34 -18.04 1.94
C SER A 18 -14.33 -17.03 2.52
N MET A 19 -14.17 -16.61 3.79
CA MET A 19 -15.03 -15.59 4.38
C MET A 19 -14.89 -14.23 3.69
N ILE A 20 -13.69 -13.88 3.22
CA ILE A 20 -13.45 -12.64 2.47
C ILE A 20 -14.13 -12.69 1.11
N GLU A 21 -13.94 -13.76 0.34
CA GLU A 21 -14.52 -13.93 -0.99
C GLU A 21 -16.06 -13.96 -0.95
N ASN A 22 -16.64 -14.52 0.12
CA ASN A 22 -18.08 -14.55 0.33
C ASN A 22 -18.66 -13.26 0.97
N GLY A 23 -17.83 -12.24 1.20
CA GLY A 23 -18.26 -10.97 1.80
C GLY A 23 -18.65 -11.04 3.29
N GLN A 24 -18.43 -12.19 3.94
CA GLN A 24 -18.71 -12.37 5.37
C GLN A 24 -17.67 -11.67 6.27
N ARG A 25 -16.49 -11.38 5.72
CA ARG A 25 -15.41 -10.70 6.43
C ARG A 25 -14.70 -9.69 5.55
N PHE A 26 -14.60 -8.45 6.02
CA PHE A 26 -13.69 -7.49 5.42
C PHE A 26 -12.25 -7.73 5.90
N PRO A 27 -11.26 -7.77 4.99
CA PRO A 27 -9.86 -7.90 5.37
C PRO A 27 -9.36 -6.63 6.07
N SER A 28 -8.44 -6.78 7.03
CA SER A 28 -7.68 -5.64 7.56
C SER A 28 -6.63 -5.19 6.54
N LEU A 29 -6.08 -3.98 6.69
CA LEU A 29 -5.03 -3.46 5.80
C LEU A 29 -3.84 -4.44 5.66
N VAL A 30 -3.42 -5.07 6.77
CA VAL A 30 -2.34 -6.06 6.77
C VAL A 30 -2.73 -7.30 5.94
N VAL A 31 -3.96 -7.78 6.07
CA VAL A 31 -4.46 -8.92 5.29
C VAL A 31 -4.58 -8.56 3.81
N THR A 32 -5.10 -7.37 3.49
CA THR A 32 -5.18 -6.87 2.11
C THR A 32 -3.80 -6.81 1.46
N LYS A 33 -2.79 -6.29 2.18
CA LYS A 33 -1.40 -6.25 1.70
C LYS A 33 -0.82 -7.65 1.46
N LYS A 34 -1.03 -8.59 2.39
CA LYS A 34 -0.59 -9.98 2.22
C LYS A 34 -1.22 -10.66 1.01
N ILE A 35 -2.51 -10.42 0.77
CA ILE A 35 -3.21 -10.95 -0.39
C ILE A 35 -2.66 -10.31 -1.68
N SER A 36 -2.43 -9.00 -1.71
CA SER A 36 -1.88 -8.32 -2.89
C SER A 36 -0.47 -8.83 -3.23
N GLU A 37 0.39 -8.98 -2.22
CA GLU A 37 1.73 -9.56 -2.37
C GLU A 37 1.68 -11.01 -2.92
N ALA A 38 0.74 -11.84 -2.44
CA ALA A 38 0.57 -13.21 -2.94
C ALA A 38 0.17 -13.28 -4.43
N PHE A 39 -0.46 -12.22 -4.95
CA PHE A 39 -0.80 -12.05 -6.37
C PHE A 39 0.25 -11.28 -7.18
N ASN A 40 1.32 -10.78 -6.55
CA ASN A 40 2.27 -9.83 -7.15
C ASN A 40 1.58 -8.56 -7.69
N MET A 41 0.58 -8.07 -6.96
CA MET A 41 -0.16 -6.85 -7.27
C MET A 41 0.04 -5.81 -6.16
N THR A 42 -0.16 -4.56 -6.51
CA THR A 42 -0.34 -3.48 -5.52
C THR A 42 -1.72 -3.60 -4.86
N VAL A 43 -1.86 -2.99 -3.68
CA VAL A 43 -3.17 -2.92 -2.98
C VAL A 43 -4.21 -2.16 -3.83
N SER A 44 -3.80 -1.14 -4.57
CA SER A 44 -4.68 -0.37 -5.45
C SER A 44 -5.21 -1.21 -6.63
N GLU A 45 -4.37 -2.04 -7.25
CA GLU A 45 -4.80 -2.96 -8.30
C GLU A 45 -5.77 -4.02 -7.75
N LEU A 46 -5.49 -4.57 -6.56
CA LEU A 46 -6.35 -5.57 -5.91
C LEU A 46 -7.74 -4.99 -5.57
N THR A 47 -7.79 -3.74 -5.12
CA THR A 47 -9.04 -3.08 -4.68
C THR A 47 -9.80 -2.41 -5.83
N GLY A 48 -9.18 -2.28 -7.01
CA GLY A 48 -9.74 -1.54 -8.14
C GLY A 48 -9.78 -0.03 -7.94
N GLU A 49 -9.11 0.49 -6.90
CA GLU A 49 -9.01 1.92 -6.67
C GLU A 49 -8.18 2.58 -7.77
N LYS A 50 -8.83 3.39 -8.61
CA LYS A 50 -8.12 4.32 -9.48
C LYS A 50 -7.63 5.46 -8.61
N VAL A 51 -6.31 5.57 -8.45
CA VAL A 51 -5.70 6.76 -7.85
C VAL A 51 -6.10 7.95 -8.71
N SER A 52 -7.13 8.69 -8.28
CA SER A 52 -7.39 10.00 -8.84
C SER A 52 -6.15 10.84 -8.53
N LYS A 53 -5.42 11.23 -9.57
CA LYS A 53 -4.33 12.19 -9.42
C LYS A 53 -4.96 13.49 -8.94
N ASN A 54 -5.04 13.65 -7.62
CA ASN A 54 -5.38 14.92 -7.02
C ASN A 54 -4.22 15.86 -7.34
N THR A 55 -4.34 16.58 -8.46
CA THR A 55 -3.47 17.71 -8.83
C THR A 55 -3.79 18.88 -7.92
N ASN A 56 -3.60 18.71 -6.62
CA ASN A 56 -3.49 19.84 -5.73
C ASN A 56 -2.11 20.46 -6.01
N THR A 57 -2.07 21.33 -7.02
CA THR A 57 -0.85 21.90 -7.60
C THR A 57 0.02 22.54 -6.53
N LYS A 58 -0.60 23.12 -5.48
CA LYS A 58 0.10 23.71 -4.33
C LYS A 58 0.85 22.67 -3.50
N ALA A 59 0.21 21.54 -3.19
CA ALA A 59 0.86 20.44 -2.46
C ALA A 59 1.99 19.83 -3.29
N GLN A 60 1.79 19.62 -4.59
CA GLN A 60 2.83 19.10 -5.48
C GLN A 60 4.03 20.05 -5.61
N ILE A 61 3.80 21.35 -5.72
CA ILE A 61 4.87 22.37 -5.74
C ILE A 61 5.61 22.41 -4.40
N PHE A 62 4.88 22.34 -3.28
CA PHE A 62 5.48 22.25 -1.94
C PHE A 62 6.37 21.01 -1.82
N PHE A 63 5.84 19.82 -2.11
CA PHE A 63 6.62 18.58 -2.05
C PHE A 63 7.83 18.64 -2.98
N ARG A 64 7.69 19.07 -4.25
CA ARG A 64 8.84 19.18 -5.17
C ARG A 64 9.93 20.12 -4.64
N LYS A 65 9.55 21.28 -4.09
CA LYS A 65 10.49 22.25 -3.51
C LYS A 65 11.26 21.68 -2.31
N TYR A 66 10.65 20.79 -1.54
CA TYR A 66 11.27 20.18 -0.37
C TYR A 66 11.83 18.76 -0.63
N SER A 67 11.49 18.12 -1.74
CA SER A 67 12.09 16.86 -2.20
C SER A 67 13.57 17.04 -2.52
N GLU A 68 13.95 18.24 -2.99
CA GLU A 68 15.35 18.65 -3.17
C GLU A 68 16.13 18.70 -1.84
N LEU A 69 15.45 18.73 -0.69
CA LEU A 69 16.13 18.61 0.61
C LEU A 69 16.55 17.17 0.94
N ASN A 70 15.95 16.15 0.34
CA ASN A 70 16.40 14.77 0.54
C ASN A 70 17.74 14.49 -0.14
N ASP A 71 18.15 15.35 -1.08
CA ASP A 71 19.48 15.34 -1.71
C ASP A 71 20.50 16.19 -0.93
N LEU A 72 20.12 16.83 0.18
CA LEU A 72 21.05 17.49 1.08
C LEU A 72 21.81 16.46 1.94
N GLY A 73 23.07 16.75 2.23
CA GLY A 73 23.87 15.94 3.15
C GLY A 73 23.22 15.85 4.54
N GLU A 74 23.47 14.75 5.24
CA GLU A 74 22.85 14.45 6.54
C GLU A 74 23.00 15.57 7.59
N ALA A 75 24.07 16.36 7.51
CA ALA A 75 24.33 17.51 8.38
C ALA A 75 23.32 18.65 8.17
N ASP A 76 22.95 18.94 6.92
CA ASP A 76 22.02 20.00 6.56
C ASP A 76 20.58 19.61 6.90
N GLN A 77 20.23 18.32 6.74
CA GLN A 77 18.93 17.79 7.15
C GLN A 77 18.70 17.89 8.67
N LYS A 78 19.76 17.75 9.47
CA LYS A 78 19.69 17.82 10.94
C LYS A 78 19.47 19.25 11.46
N SER A 79 19.94 20.25 10.73
CA SER A 79 19.81 21.66 11.08
C SER A 79 18.40 22.23 10.81
N LEU A 80 17.61 21.53 9.99
CA LEU A 80 16.22 21.88 9.66
C LEU A 80 15.17 21.22 10.56
N LYS A 81 15.58 20.24 11.38
CA LYS A 81 14.73 19.64 12.42
C LYS A 81 14.98 20.37 13.73
N THR A 82 14.43 21.57 13.86
CA THR A 82 14.31 22.26 15.16
C THR A 82 13.27 21.58 16.04
#